data_AF-A0A7R9AC78-F1
#
_entry.id   AF-A0A7R9AC78-F1
#
_cell.length_a   1.000
_cell.length_b   1.000
_cell.length_c   1.000
_cell.angle_alpha   90.00
_cell.angle_beta   90.00
_cell.angle_gamma   90.00
#
_symmetry.space_group_name_H-M   'P 1'
#
loop_
_entity.id
_entity.type
_entity.pdbx_description
1 polymer ?
#
loop_
_entity_poly.entity_id
_entity_poly.type
_entity_poly.pdbx_seq_one_letter_code
_entity_poly.pdbx_strand_id
1 'polypeptide(L)'
;MINVNVLIERNVSLKFPLISLCNKNVSLFQMNTTRLKLLLTTPNRKGMTWERKAQKPWYNAKMEELVGFKNLTARELWDFTAHDISRMTIECWFGRGVRCDEVGQWYKIDTHIGVCYTFKRSESFEVHVVSKVRDWRSSSSAARGAGGWGLKNSQVMTSGMFNNFYLRMVDTDEIHIDPKEVGWKIFLHDSTDSPVVDIRTHGFTLFPGWSSDVRIDLRDFNTLNTKQRPCNESHEYSESKCKTECFVRKVYESANCSLPYMSRKSSILPSGSGFPSLGPVSRVMSHPVTTRGVQSIELWLKSRPH
;
A
#
# COMPACT_ATOMS: atom_id res chain seq x y z
N MET A 1 33.58 17.64 11.18
CA MET A 1 33.02 16.56 12.02
C MET A 1 31.53 16.84 12.15
N ILE A 2 30.66 15.87 11.83
CA ILE A 2 29.21 16.01 11.97
C ILE A 2 28.80 15.13 13.15
N ASN A 3 28.15 15.72 14.16
CA ASN A 3 27.59 14.98 15.28
C ASN A 3 26.11 14.71 15.01
N VAL A 4 25.68 13.48 15.22
CA VAL A 4 24.28 13.07 15.13
C VAL A 4 23.71 13.04 16.54
N ASN A 5 22.71 13.88 16.79
CA ASN A 5 21.96 13.86 18.04
C ASN A 5 20.75 12.94 17.87
N VAL A 6 20.61 11.97 18.77
CA VAL A 6 19.46 11.06 18.79
C VAL A 6 18.67 11.33 20.05
N LEU A 7 17.42 11.74 19.89
CA LEU A 7 16.46 11.91 20.98
C LEU A 7 15.47 10.75 20.95
N ILE A 8 15.14 10.22 22.12
CA ILE A 8 14.10 9.21 22.28
C ILE A 8 12.99 9.81 23.13
N GLU A 9 11.86 10.09 22.49
CA GLU A 9 10.67 10.57 23.18
C GLU A 9 9.79 9.40 23.61
N ARG A 10 9.19 9.52 24.80
CA ARG A 10 8.25 8.55 25.36
C ARG A 10 7.05 9.30 25.91
N ASN A 11 5.89 8.64 25.92
CA ASN A 11 4.60 9.20 26.30
C ASN A 11 4.17 10.42 25.48
N VAL A 12 4.74 10.60 24.29
CA VAL A 12 4.21 11.49 23.27
C VAL A 12 3.11 10.76 22.51
N SER A 13 2.19 11.53 21.97
CA SER A 13 1.17 10.98 21.12
C SER A 13 1.68 10.88 19.69
N LEU A 14 1.38 9.77 19.02
CA LEU A 14 1.90 9.50 17.69
C LEU A 14 0.78 9.57 16.65
N LYS A 15 1.08 10.12 15.48
CA LYS A 15 0.16 10.04 14.35
C LYS A 15 0.15 8.61 13.82
N PHE A 16 -1.03 8.02 13.71
CA PHE A 16 -1.18 6.71 13.11
C PHE A 16 -0.87 6.80 11.60
N PRO A 17 -0.02 5.91 11.05
CA PRO A 17 0.34 5.96 9.64
C PRO A 17 -0.83 5.61 8.74
N LEU A 18 -0.77 6.04 7.49
CA LEU A 18 -1.70 5.57 6.48
C LEU A 18 -1.36 4.13 6.11
N ILE A 19 -2.40 3.30 5.96
CA ILE A 19 -2.27 1.89 5.55
C ILE A 19 -2.88 1.76 4.17
N SER A 20 -2.05 1.51 3.16
CA SER A 20 -2.50 1.24 1.79
C SER A 20 -2.41 -0.25 1.48
N LEU A 21 -3.52 -0.81 1.01
CA LEU A 21 -3.69 -2.21 0.66
C LEU A 21 -3.84 -2.37 -0.86
N CYS A 22 -3.01 -3.21 -1.46
CA CYS A 22 -3.11 -3.60 -2.86
C CYS A 22 -3.22 -5.12 -2.97
N ASN A 23 -4.25 -5.64 -3.62
CA ASN A 23 -4.26 -7.03 -4.04
C ASN A 23 -3.30 -7.19 -5.23
N LYS A 24 -2.41 -8.18 -5.17
CA LYS A 24 -1.40 -8.45 -6.20
C LYS A 24 -1.97 -9.12 -7.46
N ASN A 25 -3.20 -9.64 -7.41
CA ASN A 25 -3.86 -10.33 -8.53
C ASN A 25 -4.21 -9.40 -9.73
N VAL A 26 -4.07 -8.07 -9.57
CA VAL A 26 -4.40 -7.04 -10.60
C VAL A 26 -3.16 -6.28 -11.05
N SER A 27 -2.01 -6.94 -11.15
CA SER A 27 -0.79 -6.27 -11.61
C SER A 27 -0.86 -5.87 -13.10
N LEU A 28 -0.09 -4.83 -13.48
CA LEU A 28 0.11 -4.36 -14.87
C LEU A 28 0.34 -5.49 -15.89
N PHE A 29 0.86 -6.64 -15.44
CA PHE A 29 1.28 -7.73 -16.30
C PHE A 29 0.36 -8.96 -16.24
N GLN A 30 -0.57 -8.99 -15.29
CA GLN A 30 -1.52 -10.10 -15.09
C GLN A 30 -2.81 -9.56 -14.48
N MET A 31 -3.89 -9.55 -15.27
CA MET A 31 -5.22 -9.17 -14.80
C MET A 31 -6.09 -10.42 -14.63
N ASN A 32 -5.91 -11.14 -13.54
CA ASN A 32 -6.58 -12.43 -13.34
C ASN A 32 -7.80 -12.33 -12.45
N THR A 33 -8.65 -11.35 -12.76
CA THR A 33 -9.85 -11.12 -11.97
C THR A 33 -11.05 -11.82 -12.56
N THR A 34 -11.95 -12.27 -11.68
CA THR A 34 -13.25 -12.81 -12.08
C THR A 34 -14.01 -11.82 -12.97
N ARG A 35 -13.84 -10.52 -12.70
CA ARG A 35 -14.41 -9.43 -13.52
C ARG A 35 -13.81 -9.41 -14.92
N LEU A 36 -12.48 -9.52 -15.07
CA LEU A 36 -11.87 -9.58 -16.39
C LEU A 36 -12.32 -10.81 -17.17
N LYS A 37 -12.33 -11.99 -16.54
CA LYS A 37 -12.86 -13.21 -17.16
C LYS A 37 -14.26 -12.96 -17.73
N LEU A 38 -15.15 -12.35 -16.94
CA LEU A 38 -16.49 -11.99 -17.39
C LEU A 38 -16.44 -11.01 -18.58
N LEU A 39 -15.61 -9.97 -18.53
CA LEU A 39 -15.46 -9.00 -19.63
C LEU A 39 -14.99 -9.64 -20.93
N LEU A 40 -14.02 -10.56 -20.87
CA LEU A 40 -13.38 -11.16 -22.05
C LEU A 40 -14.19 -12.30 -22.67
N THR A 41 -14.94 -13.04 -21.83
CA THR A 41 -15.81 -14.13 -22.27
C THR A 41 -17.20 -13.65 -22.70
N THR A 42 -17.67 -12.50 -22.21
CA THR A 42 -18.94 -11.91 -22.66
C THR A 42 -18.79 -11.36 -24.09
N PRO A 43 -19.64 -11.74 -25.06
CA PRO A 43 -19.59 -11.19 -26.41
C PRO A 43 -19.76 -9.67 -26.44
N ASN A 44 -19.11 -9.00 -27.38
CA ASN A 44 -19.40 -7.59 -27.67
C ASN A 44 -20.69 -7.44 -28.52
N ARG A 45 -21.05 -6.19 -28.88
CA ARG A 45 -22.24 -5.90 -29.74
C ARG A 45 -22.24 -6.63 -31.08
N LYS A 46 -21.08 -7.10 -31.57
CA LYS A 46 -20.90 -7.86 -32.81
C LYS A 46 -20.84 -9.38 -32.56
N GLY A 47 -21.18 -9.86 -31.36
CA GLY A 47 -21.09 -11.27 -30.99
C GLY A 47 -19.67 -11.83 -30.85
N MET A 48 -18.65 -10.97 -30.82
CA MET A 48 -17.24 -11.38 -30.76
C MET A 48 -16.73 -11.33 -29.32
N THR A 49 -16.15 -12.44 -28.85
CA THR A 49 -15.43 -12.55 -27.58
C THR A 49 -13.95 -12.18 -27.78
N TRP A 50 -13.23 -11.95 -26.68
CA TRP A 50 -11.80 -11.65 -26.77
C TRP A 50 -11.01 -12.87 -27.30
N GLU A 51 -11.30 -14.07 -26.82
CA GLU A 51 -10.57 -15.29 -27.23
C GLU A 51 -10.70 -15.57 -28.73
N ARG A 52 -11.89 -15.32 -29.31
CA ARG A 52 -12.10 -15.41 -30.75
C ARG A 52 -11.30 -14.37 -31.52
N LYS A 53 -11.18 -13.14 -30.99
CA LYS A 53 -10.43 -12.05 -31.62
C LYS A 53 -8.92 -12.29 -31.55
N ALA A 54 -8.43 -12.69 -30.37
CA ALA A 54 -7.01 -12.81 -30.07
C ALA A 54 -6.44 -14.20 -30.41
N GLN A 55 -7.30 -15.19 -30.66
CA GLN A 55 -6.92 -16.59 -30.90
C GLN A 55 -6.05 -17.18 -29.78
N LYS A 56 -6.28 -16.75 -28.54
CA LYS A 56 -5.58 -17.25 -27.35
C LYS A 56 -6.51 -17.21 -26.14
N PRO A 57 -6.20 -17.95 -25.06
CA PRO A 57 -7.00 -17.96 -23.84
C PRO A 57 -6.98 -16.63 -23.09
N TRP A 58 -8.12 -16.23 -22.50
CA TRP A 58 -8.29 -14.91 -21.87
C TRP A 58 -7.25 -14.58 -20.80
N TYR A 59 -6.74 -15.59 -20.11
CA TYR A 59 -5.74 -15.45 -19.05
C TYR A 59 -4.32 -15.09 -19.55
N ASN A 60 -4.11 -15.12 -20.87
CA ASN A 60 -2.90 -14.62 -21.53
C ASN A 60 -3.10 -13.21 -22.12
N ALA A 61 -4.19 -12.53 -21.77
CA ALA A 61 -4.44 -11.16 -22.19
C ALA A 61 -3.48 -10.19 -21.49
N LYS A 62 -2.85 -9.32 -22.28
CA LYS A 62 -2.03 -8.22 -21.74
C LYS A 62 -2.79 -6.91 -21.78
N MET A 63 -2.45 -6.00 -20.87
CA MET A 63 -3.10 -4.69 -20.80
C MET A 63 -3.08 -3.97 -22.15
N GLU A 64 -1.94 -3.95 -22.85
CA GLU A 64 -1.82 -3.26 -24.15
C GLU A 64 -2.77 -3.79 -25.24
N GLU A 65 -3.18 -5.06 -25.16
CA GLU A 65 -4.08 -5.69 -26.13
C GLU A 65 -5.56 -5.45 -25.81
N LEU A 66 -5.83 -5.13 -24.55
CA LEU A 66 -7.17 -4.90 -24.02
C LEU A 66 -7.59 -3.44 -24.10
N VAL A 67 -6.64 -2.51 -24.20
CA VAL A 67 -6.96 -1.10 -24.45
C VAL A 67 -7.71 -0.98 -25.78
N GLY A 68 -8.85 -0.30 -25.74
CA GLY A 68 -9.77 -0.16 -26.88
C GLY A 68 -10.68 -1.37 -27.11
N PHE A 69 -10.46 -2.50 -26.42
CA PHE A 69 -11.43 -3.60 -26.44
C PHE A 69 -12.74 -3.13 -25.79
N LYS A 70 -13.86 -3.32 -26.51
CA LYS A 70 -15.18 -2.80 -26.12
C LYS A 70 -15.18 -1.27 -25.86
N ASN A 71 -14.31 -0.53 -26.54
CA ASN A 71 -14.12 0.92 -26.39
C ASN A 71 -13.67 1.36 -24.98
N LEU A 72 -13.04 0.47 -24.21
CA LEU A 72 -12.52 0.82 -22.89
C LEU A 72 -11.15 1.50 -23.01
N THR A 73 -10.99 2.61 -22.32
CA THR A 73 -9.70 3.24 -22.08
C THR A 73 -8.86 2.40 -21.12
N ALA A 74 -7.55 2.64 -21.09
CA ALA A 74 -6.68 1.98 -20.12
C ALA A 74 -7.10 2.26 -18.66
N ARG A 75 -7.65 3.45 -18.41
CA ARG A 75 -8.14 3.85 -17.09
C ARG A 75 -9.40 3.10 -16.68
N GLU A 76 -10.39 3.04 -17.56
CA GLU A 76 -11.63 2.31 -17.29
C GLU A 76 -11.36 0.82 -17.11
N LEU A 77 -10.42 0.26 -17.87
CA LEU A 77 -10.00 -1.13 -17.70
C LEU A 77 -9.30 -1.34 -16.34
N TRP A 78 -8.48 -0.39 -15.89
CA TRP A 78 -7.86 -0.37 -14.55
C TRP A 78 -8.92 -0.38 -13.44
N ASP A 79 -9.94 0.46 -13.59
CA ASP A 79 -11.02 0.60 -12.62
C ASP A 79 -11.97 -0.61 -12.63
N PHE A 80 -12.16 -1.22 -13.80
CA PHE A 80 -13.01 -2.39 -13.98
C PHE A 80 -12.42 -3.65 -13.34
N THR A 81 -11.10 -3.84 -13.43
CA THR A 81 -10.41 -4.96 -12.80
C THR A 81 -10.10 -4.74 -11.33
N ALA A 82 -10.41 -3.56 -10.78
CA ALA A 82 -10.27 -3.30 -9.36
C ALA A 82 -11.09 -4.28 -8.50
N HIS A 83 -10.44 -4.81 -7.47
CA HIS A 83 -11.15 -5.48 -6.38
C HIS A 83 -11.93 -4.48 -5.55
N ASP A 84 -13.05 -4.92 -5.00
CA ASP A 84 -13.83 -4.12 -4.05
C ASP A 84 -13.30 -4.31 -2.63
N ILE A 85 -12.94 -3.21 -1.95
CA ILE A 85 -12.44 -3.25 -0.58
C ILE A 85 -13.43 -3.90 0.40
N SER A 86 -14.73 -3.71 0.19
CA SER A 86 -15.78 -4.29 1.04
C SER A 86 -15.86 -5.82 0.91
N ARG A 87 -15.41 -6.37 -0.22
CA ARG A 87 -15.34 -7.82 -0.46
C ARG A 87 -14.01 -8.41 -0.03
N MET A 88 -12.94 -7.61 -0.04
CA MET A 88 -11.61 -8.03 0.43
C MET A 88 -11.44 -7.96 1.94
N THR A 89 -12.13 -7.04 2.62
CA THR A 89 -12.02 -6.84 4.08
C THR A 89 -13.22 -7.46 4.79
N ILE A 90 -12.98 -8.56 5.53
CA ILE A 90 -14.03 -9.23 6.29
C ILE A 90 -14.26 -8.55 7.63
N GLU A 91 -13.17 -8.17 8.31
CA GLU A 91 -13.22 -7.50 9.62
C GLU A 91 -12.15 -6.42 9.67
N CYS A 92 -12.50 -5.28 10.26
CA CYS A 92 -11.57 -4.18 10.50
C CYS A 92 -11.90 -3.55 11.85
N TRP A 93 -10.90 -3.50 12.74
CA TRP A 93 -11.02 -2.91 14.07
C TRP A 93 -9.88 -1.94 14.33
N PHE A 94 -10.20 -0.82 14.98
CA PHE A 94 -9.24 0.20 15.40
C PHE A 94 -9.35 0.39 16.92
N GLY A 95 -8.60 -0.39 17.67
CA GLY A 95 -8.68 -0.48 19.12
C GLY A 95 -9.68 -1.53 19.57
N ARG A 96 -10.00 -1.52 20.87
CA ARG A 96 -10.90 -2.51 21.48
C ARG A 96 -12.35 -2.17 21.17
N GLY A 97 -13.02 -3.04 20.41
CA GLY A 97 -14.46 -2.95 20.16
C GLY A 97 -14.89 -1.78 19.27
N VAL A 98 -13.95 -1.03 18.68
CA VAL A 98 -14.24 0.09 17.77
C VAL A 98 -13.96 -0.36 16.35
N ARG A 99 -14.98 -0.33 15.49
CA ARG A 99 -14.81 -0.72 14.09
C ARG A 99 -14.14 0.39 13.30
N CYS A 100 -13.45 0.01 12.23
CA CYS A 100 -12.72 0.99 11.41
C CYS A 100 -13.64 2.03 10.75
N ASP A 101 -14.87 1.66 10.37
CA ASP A 101 -15.88 2.53 9.76
C ASP A 101 -16.42 3.59 10.73
N GLU A 102 -16.21 3.43 12.03
CA GLU A 102 -16.59 4.42 13.04
C GLU A 102 -15.56 5.55 13.18
N VAL A 103 -14.30 5.30 12.83
CA VAL A 103 -13.18 6.25 13.06
C VAL A 103 -12.51 6.73 11.79
N GLY A 104 -12.70 6.05 10.68
CA GLY A 104 -12.03 6.34 9.43
C GLY A 104 -12.74 5.73 8.24
N GLN A 105 -12.12 5.91 7.08
CA GLN A 105 -12.67 5.41 5.83
C GLN A 105 -11.55 4.98 4.88
N TRP A 106 -11.92 4.10 3.96
CA TRP A 106 -11.04 3.62 2.90
C TRP A 106 -11.21 4.50 1.67
N TYR A 107 -10.10 4.96 1.11
CA TYR A 107 -10.07 5.75 -0.11
C TYR A 107 -9.35 4.99 -1.20
N LYS A 108 -9.90 5.03 -2.41
CA LYS A 108 -9.27 4.44 -3.57
C LYS A 108 -8.02 5.25 -3.98
N ILE A 109 -6.94 4.56 -4.27
CA ILE A 109 -5.72 5.13 -4.85
C ILE A 109 -5.21 4.22 -5.97
N ASP A 110 -4.79 4.83 -7.08
CA ASP A 110 -4.23 4.09 -8.20
C ASP A 110 -2.72 4.05 -8.08
N THR A 111 -2.18 2.86 -8.24
CA THR A 111 -0.74 2.61 -8.14
C THR A 111 -0.27 1.82 -9.35
N HIS A 112 1.04 1.72 -9.51
CA HIS A 112 1.69 0.82 -10.46
C HIS A 112 1.34 -0.67 -10.24
N ILE A 113 0.84 -1.07 -9.06
CA ILE A 113 0.38 -2.45 -8.79
C ILE A 113 -1.05 -2.65 -9.25
N GLY A 114 -1.87 -1.61 -9.33
CA GLY A 114 -3.30 -1.73 -9.56
C GLY A 114 -4.08 -0.70 -8.75
N VAL A 115 -5.39 -0.93 -8.64
CA VAL A 115 -6.24 -0.17 -7.74
C VAL A 115 -6.05 -0.67 -6.31
N CYS A 116 -5.67 0.25 -5.43
CA CYS A 116 -5.42 0.01 -4.02
C CYS A 116 -6.36 0.86 -3.16
N TYR A 117 -6.35 0.59 -1.85
CA TYR A 117 -7.18 1.30 -0.90
C TYR A 117 -6.37 1.74 0.31
N THR A 118 -6.44 3.02 0.62
CA THR A 118 -5.78 3.62 1.79
C THR A 118 -6.80 3.85 2.89
N PHE A 119 -6.57 3.23 4.05
CA PHE A 119 -7.32 3.58 5.24
C PHE A 119 -6.77 4.88 5.82
N LYS A 120 -7.66 5.86 5.98
CA LYS A 120 -7.35 7.12 6.65
C LYS A 120 -8.43 7.42 7.68
N ARG A 121 -7.98 7.75 8.88
CA ARG A 121 -8.82 8.17 10.00
C ARG A 121 -9.39 9.57 9.74
N SER A 122 -10.64 9.81 10.12
CA SER A 122 -11.37 11.06 9.83
C SER A 122 -10.82 12.26 10.62
N GLU A 123 -10.30 12.02 11.83
CA GLU A 123 -9.57 13.01 12.61
C GLU A 123 -8.16 12.49 12.90
N SER A 124 -7.15 13.34 12.70
CA SER A 124 -5.76 13.09 13.07
C SER A 124 -5.59 13.17 14.58
N PHE A 125 -6.26 12.27 15.33
CA PHE A 125 -6.01 12.12 16.74
C PHE A 125 -4.67 11.41 16.95
N GLU A 126 -3.80 12.14 17.61
CA GLU A 126 -2.64 11.69 18.36
C GLU A 126 -2.95 10.40 19.15
N VAL A 127 -2.32 9.28 18.79
CA VAL A 127 -2.39 8.01 19.54
C VAL A 127 -1.55 8.19 20.81
N HIS A 128 -2.19 8.38 21.96
CA HIS A 128 -1.50 8.40 23.25
C HIS A 128 -0.94 7.01 23.56
N VAL A 129 0.33 6.79 23.23
CA VAL A 129 1.02 5.54 23.58
C VAL A 129 1.42 5.62 25.04
N VAL A 130 0.57 5.08 25.92
CA VAL A 130 0.86 4.94 27.35
C VAL A 130 1.95 3.89 27.51
N SER A 131 3.19 4.31 27.80
CA SER A 131 4.27 3.36 28.10
C SER A 131 4.06 2.75 29.48
N LYS A 132 3.24 1.71 29.60
CA LYS A 132 3.35 0.78 30.73
C LYS A 132 4.33 -0.32 30.34
N VAL A 133 5.58 -0.16 30.74
CA VAL A 133 6.53 -1.28 30.78
C VAL A 133 6.02 -2.24 31.87
N ARG A 134 5.16 -3.17 31.49
CA ARG A 134 5.05 -4.44 32.21
C ARG A 134 5.94 -5.41 31.46
N ASP A 135 6.89 -6.00 32.18
CA ASP A 135 7.66 -7.15 31.70
C ASP A 135 6.70 -8.22 31.16
N TRP A 136 6.51 -8.28 29.84
CA TRP A 136 5.75 -9.35 29.15
C TRP A 136 6.60 -10.63 29.00
N ARG A 137 7.54 -10.87 29.93
CA ARG A 137 8.39 -12.06 29.90
C ARG A 137 7.66 -13.36 30.28
N SER A 138 6.34 -13.34 30.44
CA SER A 138 5.55 -14.49 30.90
C SER A 138 4.26 -14.76 30.10
N SER A 139 4.13 -14.29 28.86
CA SER A 139 3.08 -14.79 27.94
C SER A 139 3.58 -15.10 26.54
N SER A 140 4.87 -15.42 26.43
CA SER A 140 5.42 -16.21 25.33
C SER A 140 5.25 -17.71 25.60
N SER A 141 4.01 -18.16 25.70
CA SER A 141 3.63 -19.47 25.17
C SER A 141 2.96 -19.24 23.82
N ALA A 142 3.73 -18.65 22.88
CA ALA A 142 3.54 -18.96 21.48
C ALA A 142 3.79 -20.47 21.36
N ALA A 143 2.71 -21.24 21.49
CA ALA A 143 2.72 -22.66 21.22
C ALA A 143 3.34 -22.85 19.84
N ARG A 144 4.55 -23.40 19.81
CA ARG A 144 5.11 -24.01 18.61
C ARG A 144 4.16 -25.16 18.28
N GLY A 145 3.25 -24.90 17.35
CA GLY A 145 2.21 -25.84 16.97
C GLY A 145 1.71 -25.45 15.59
N ALA A 146 2.14 -26.19 14.59
CA ALA A 146 1.53 -26.20 13.28
C ALA A 146 0.02 -26.43 13.41
N GLY A 147 -0.78 -25.67 12.66
CA GLY A 147 -2.20 -25.93 12.48
C GLY A 147 -3.14 -25.23 13.47
N GLY A 148 -3.88 -24.24 12.96
CA GLY A 148 -5.28 -24.04 13.35
C GLY A 148 -5.58 -23.20 14.59
N TRP A 149 -5.30 -21.89 14.58
CA TRP A 149 -6.03 -20.94 15.44
C TRP A 149 -6.38 -19.65 14.68
N GLY A 150 -7.60 -19.62 14.14
CA GLY A 150 -8.27 -18.38 13.77
C GLY A 150 -8.77 -17.71 15.04
N LEU A 151 -8.29 -16.50 15.34
CA LEU A 151 -8.92 -15.67 16.38
C LEU A 151 -10.40 -15.51 16.01
N LYS A 152 -11.29 -15.90 16.91
CA LYS A 152 -12.74 -15.71 16.77
C LYS A 152 -13.10 -14.28 17.19
N ASN A 153 -14.18 -13.73 16.61
CA ASN A 153 -14.68 -12.37 16.88
C ASN A 153 -14.76 -11.99 18.36
N SER A 154 -15.07 -12.95 19.24
CA SER A 154 -15.14 -12.71 20.68
C SER A 154 -13.80 -12.27 21.28
N GLN A 155 -12.65 -12.75 20.76
CA GLN A 155 -11.34 -12.42 21.31
C GLN A 155 -10.90 -10.98 21.02
N VAL A 156 -11.22 -10.43 19.83
CA VAL A 156 -10.90 -9.03 19.52
C VAL A 156 -11.71 -8.07 20.42
N MET A 157 -12.96 -8.44 20.72
CA MET A 157 -13.83 -7.62 21.57
C MET A 157 -13.55 -7.75 23.09
N THR A 158 -13.02 -8.88 23.56
CA THR A 158 -12.95 -9.16 25.02
C THR A 158 -11.56 -9.38 25.60
N SER A 159 -10.56 -9.84 24.84
CA SER A 159 -9.30 -10.30 25.45
C SER A 159 -8.29 -9.18 25.72
N GLY A 160 -8.52 -7.99 25.19
CA GLY A 160 -7.57 -6.89 25.29
C GLY A 160 -6.23 -7.13 24.59
N MET A 161 -6.15 -8.16 23.73
CA MET A 161 -4.96 -8.48 22.94
C MET A 161 -4.63 -7.44 21.87
N PHE A 162 -5.59 -6.57 21.49
CA PHE A 162 -5.42 -5.58 20.43
C PHE A 162 -5.77 -4.19 20.95
N ASN A 163 -4.78 -3.30 20.93
CA ASN A 163 -4.97 -1.89 21.32
C ASN A 163 -4.88 -0.93 20.12
N ASN A 164 -4.61 -1.43 18.91
CA ASN A 164 -4.25 -0.63 17.75
C ASN A 164 -5.06 -1.05 16.51
N PHE A 165 -4.49 -1.66 15.49
CA PHE A 165 -5.23 -1.94 14.25
C PHE A 165 -5.26 -3.43 13.92
N TYR A 166 -6.45 -3.93 13.60
CA TYR A 166 -6.67 -5.30 13.17
C TYR A 166 -7.40 -5.32 11.83
N LEU A 167 -6.92 -6.15 10.91
CA LEU A 167 -7.57 -6.36 9.62
C LEU A 167 -7.59 -7.85 9.27
N ARG A 168 -8.78 -8.36 8.95
CA ARG A 168 -8.96 -9.69 8.38
C ARG A 168 -9.40 -9.56 6.94
N MET A 169 -8.63 -10.19 6.06
CA MET A 169 -8.80 -10.11 4.62
C MET A 169 -9.06 -11.48 4.01
N VAL A 170 -9.64 -11.47 2.83
CA VAL A 170 -9.88 -12.65 2.01
C VAL A 170 -9.57 -12.30 0.57
N ASP A 171 -8.96 -13.26 -0.13
CA ASP A 171 -8.82 -13.12 -1.56
C ASP A 171 -10.19 -13.39 -2.18
N THR A 172 -10.53 -12.67 -3.24
CA THR A 172 -11.84 -12.81 -3.89
C THR A 172 -11.73 -13.47 -5.25
N ASP A 173 -10.51 -13.67 -5.76
CA ASP A 173 -10.29 -14.31 -7.05
C ASP A 173 -9.91 -15.78 -6.89
N GLU A 174 -10.52 -16.63 -7.70
CA GLU A 174 -10.34 -18.09 -7.70
C GLU A 174 -9.09 -18.54 -8.46
N ILE A 175 -8.50 -17.66 -9.28
CA ILE A 175 -7.46 -18.03 -10.25
C ILE A 175 -6.18 -17.23 -9.97
N HIS A 176 -5.11 -17.96 -9.65
CA HIS A 176 -3.77 -17.42 -9.50
C HIS A 176 -2.84 -18.08 -10.51
N ILE A 177 -2.38 -17.32 -11.51
CA ILE A 177 -1.49 -17.86 -12.57
C ILE A 177 -0.05 -17.93 -12.08
N ASP A 178 0.40 -16.91 -11.34
CA ASP A 178 1.73 -16.91 -10.72
C ASP A 178 1.59 -16.95 -9.19
N PRO A 179 2.05 -18.02 -8.51
CA PRO A 179 2.02 -18.11 -7.06
C PRO A 179 2.85 -17.01 -6.36
N LYS A 180 3.79 -16.35 -7.06
CA LYS A 180 4.55 -15.21 -6.53
C LYS A 180 3.74 -13.92 -6.52
N GLU A 181 2.69 -13.83 -7.34
CA GLU A 181 1.83 -12.66 -7.48
C GLU A 181 0.52 -12.77 -6.68
N VAL A 182 0.47 -13.70 -5.73
CA VAL A 182 -0.71 -13.87 -4.85
C VAL A 182 -0.54 -13.10 -3.55
N GLY A 183 -1.66 -12.60 -3.03
CA GLY A 183 -1.76 -11.97 -1.73
C GLY A 183 -1.82 -10.45 -1.80
N TRP A 184 -1.39 -9.79 -0.74
CA TRP A 184 -1.54 -8.35 -0.58
C TRP A 184 -0.19 -7.69 -0.41
N LYS A 185 0.06 -6.63 -1.18
CA LYS A 185 1.13 -5.69 -0.87
C LYS A 185 0.54 -4.61 0.04
N ILE A 186 1.21 -4.37 1.15
CA ILE A 186 0.78 -3.43 2.20
C ILE A 186 1.83 -2.35 2.32
N PHE A 187 1.40 -1.10 2.26
CA PHE A 187 2.26 0.06 2.46
C PHE A 187 1.87 0.79 3.73
N LEU A 188 2.88 1.16 4.50
CA LEU A 188 2.78 1.97 5.70
C LEU A 188 3.51 3.27 5.43
N HIS A 189 2.79 4.38 5.40
CA HIS A 189 3.38 5.64 4.96
C HIS A 189 2.77 6.85 5.64
N ASP A 190 3.49 7.96 5.63
CA ASP A 190 2.96 9.24 6.10
C ASP A 190 1.95 9.82 5.10
N SER A 191 1.10 10.73 5.57
CA SER A 191 0.14 11.46 4.74
C SER A 191 0.77 12.34 3.66
N THR A 192 2.02 12.77 3.85
CA THR A 192 2.80 13.55 2.88
C THR A 192 3.49 12.67 1.84
N ASP A 193 3.53 11.35 2.04
CA ASP A 193 4.12 10.37 1.15
C ASP A 193 3.11 9.91 0.07
N SER A 194 3.59 9.28 -1.00
CA SER A 194 2.79 8.79 -2.13
C SER A 194 3.09 7.31 -2.41
N PRO A 195 2.11 6.39 -2.26
CA PRO A 195 2.29 4.97 -2.59
C PRO A 195 2.09 4.66 -4.08
N VAL A 196 1.91 5.68 -4.93
CA VAL A 196 1.59 5.52 -6.36
C VAL A 196 2.67 4.71 -7.09
N VAL A 197 3.94 4.99 -6.80
CA VAL A 197 5.10 4.28 -7.34
C VAL A 197 5.92 3.72 -6.18
N ASP A 198 6.30 2.43 -6.25
CA ASP A 198 7.15 1.79 -5.24
C ASP A 198 8.60 2.30 -5.36
N ILE A 199 8.85 3.51 -4.85
CA ILE A 199 10.18 4.15 -4.92
C ILE A 199 10.89 4.10 -3.55
N ARG A 200 10.11 4.10 -2.47
CA ARG A 200 10.54 3.86 -1.10
C ARG A 200 9.39 3.19 -0.37
N THR A 201 9.31 1.86 -0.41
CA THR A 201 8.24 1.19 0.33
C THR A 201 8.72 0.71 1.68
N HIS A 202 8.23 1.39 2.72
CA HIS A 202 7.98 0.73 4.00
C HIS A 202 6.72 -0.11 3.80
N GLY A 203 6.92 -1.34 3.34
CA GLY A 203 5.82 -2.22 3.02
C GLY A 203 6.24 -3.67 2.94
N PHE A 204 5.28 -4.57 3.02
CA PHE A 204 5.52 -6.01 3.01
C PHE A 204 4.40 -6.72 2.24
N THR A 205 4.69 -7.95 1.84
CA THR A 205 3.70 -8.82 1.20
C THR A 205 3.11 -9.74 2.25
N LEU A 206 1.79 -9.82 2.31
CA LEU A 206 1.07 -10.81 3.10
C LEU A 206 0.49 -11.86 2.15
N PHE A 207 0.83 -13.13 2.37
CA PHE A 207 0.33 -14.24 1.55
C PHE A 207 -0.98 -14.82 2.10
N PRO A 208 -1.80 -15.48 1.26
CA PRO A 208 -3.02 -16.15 1.72
C PRO A 208 -2.76 -17.17 2.83
N GLY A 209 -3.63 -17.17 3.84
CA GLY A 209 -3.50 -18.05 5.00
C GLY A 209 -2.46 -17.64 6.04
N TRP A 210 -1.67 -16.60 5.77
CA TRP A 210 -0.68 -16.11 6.72
C TRP A 210 -1.31 -15.08 7.66
N SER A 211 -0.72 -14.96 8.85
CA SER A 211 -1.02 -13.90 9.80
C SER A 211 0.29 -13.18 10.13
N SER A 212 0.25 -11.85 10.17
CA SER A 212 1.40 -11.01 10.45
C SER A 212 1.07 -10.05 11.59
N ASP A 213 2.00 -9.95 12.52
CA ASP A 213 2.03 -8.93 13.56
C ASP A 213 3.16 -7.95 13.23
N VAL A 214 2.81 -6.70 12.99
CA VAL A 214 3.72 -5.66 12.52
C VAL A 214 3.84 -4.58 13.57
N ARG A 215 5.05 -4.41 14.08
CA ARG A 215 5.41 -3.33 15.00
C ARG A 215 6.05 -2.19 14.21
N ILE A 216 5.49 -1.01 14.36
CA ILE A 216 5.95 0.20 13.66
C ILE A 216 6.62 1.12 14.66
N ASP A 217 7.86 1.48 14.35
CA ASP A 217 8.65 2.45 15.09
C ASP A 217 8.71 3.73 14.26
N LEU A 218 8.16 4.82 14.78
CA LEU A 218 8.26 6.11 14.11
C LEU A 218 9.63 6.73 14.34
N ARG A 219 10.22 7.28 13.27
CA ARG A 219 11.51 7.96 13.29
C ARG A 219 11.37 9.27 12.54
N ASP A 220 11.71 10.35 13.21
CA ASP A 220 11.84 11.67 12.59
C ASP A 220 13.32 11.98 12.35
N PHE A 221 13.61 12.63 11.23
CA PHE A 221 14.96 12.93 10.78
C PHE A 221 15.10 14.40 10.41
N ASN A 222 15.79 15.15 11.26
CA ASN A 222 16.21 16.52 10.94
C ASN A 222 17.61 16.52 10.35
N THR A 223 17.71 16.79 9.05
CA THR A 223 18.97 16.79 8.31
C THR A 223 19.54 18.20 8.16
N LEU A 224 20.88 18.29 8.08
CA LEU A 224 21.54 19.56 7.78
C LEU A 224 21.25 20.00 6.34
N ASN A 225 20.85 21.26 6.17
CA ASN A 225 20.69 21.87 4.87
C ASN A 225 22.09 22.15 4.27
N THR A 226 22.43 21.48 3.17
CA THR A 226 23.75 21.62 2.53
C THR A 226 23.62 21.93 1.05
N LYS A 227 24.66 22.50 0.43
CA LYS A 227 24.66 22.78 -1.01
C LYS A 227 24.47 21.53 -1.88
N GLN A 228 24.95 20.37 -1.43
CA GLN A 228 24.84 19.10 -2.16
C GLN A 228 23.54 18.35 -1.89
N ARG A 229 22.92 18.60 -0.74
CA ARG A 229 21.64 18.01 -0.30
C ARG A 229 20.82 19.10 0.38
N PRO A 230 20.21 20.00 -0.40
CA PRO A 230 19.40 21.07 0.17
C PRO A 230 18.14 20.48 0.80
N CYS A 231 17.79 20.97 1.99
CA CYS A 231 16.51 20.66 2.59
C CYS A 231 15.41 21.44 1.84
N ASN A 232 14.23 20.82 1.72
CA ASN A 232 13.03 21.51 1.24
C ASN A 232 12.10 21.72 2.44
N GLU A 233 11.74 22.98 2.69
CA GLU A 233 10.92 23.38 3.85
C GLU A 233 9.41 23.28 3.58
N SER A 234 9.00 23.00 2.33
CA SER A 234 7.59 22.85 2.00
C SER A 234 7.00 21.61 2.67
N HIS A 235 5.93 21.81 3.46
CA HIS A 235 5.15 20.72 4.07
C HIS A 235 4.48 19.80 3.04
N GLU A 236 4.36 20.23 1.79
CA GLU A 236 3.80 19.42 0.71
C GLU A 236 4.83 18.49 0.07
N TYR A 237 6.13 18.79 0.26
CA TYR A 237 7.24 18.06 -0.32
C TYR A 237 7.51 16.75 0.43
N SER A 238 7.71 15.69 -0.34
CA SER A 238 8.34 14.47 0.13
C SER A 238 9.24 13.91 -0.98
N GLU A 239 10.30 13.20 -0.60
CA GLU A 239 11.23 12.61 -1.56
C GLU A 239 10.51 11.65 -2.53
N SER A 240 9.52 10.91 -2.05
CA SER A 240 8.70 9.98 -2.84
C SER A 240 7.77 10.70 -3.82
N LYS A 241 7.11 11.81 -3.42
CA LYS A 241 6.33 12.66 -4.33
C LYS A 241 7.24 13.23 -5.42
N CYS A 242 8.38 13.79 -5.05
CA CYS A 242 9.36 14.34 -6.00
C CYS A 242 9.80 13.28 -7.04
N LYS A 243 10.13 12.07 -6.59
CA LYS A 243 10.50 10.98 -7.50
C LYS A 243 9.33 10.48 -8.35
N THR A 244 8.12 10.46 -7.79
CA THR A 244 6.89 10.13 -8.54
C THR A 244 6.63 11.15 -9.64
N GLU A 245 6.70 12.43 -9.33
CA GLU A 245 6.55 13.53 -10.31
C GLU A 245 7.62 13.47 -11.40
N CYS A 246 8.88 13.20 -11.01
CA CYS A 246 9.97 12.99 -11.96
C CYS A 246 9.68 11.84 -12.92
N PHE A 247 9.21 10.70 -12.39
CA PHE A 247 8.83 9.54 -13.20
C PHE A 247 7.68 9.85 -14.15
N VAL A 248 6.58 10.44 -13.65
CA VAL A 248 5.42 10.84 -14.46
C VAL A 248 5.83 11.78 -15.58
N ARG A 249 6.62 12.82 -15.26
CA ARG A 249 7.12 13.78 -16.24
C ARG A 249 7.97 13.10 -17.31
N LYS A 250 8.89 12.20 -16.92
CA LYS A 250 9.76 11.49 -17.87
C LYS A 250 8.99 10.57 -18.81
N VAL A 251 7.96 9.87 -18.31
CA VAL A 251 7.07 9.06 -19.13
C VAL A 251 6.31 9.95 -20.13
N TYR A 252 5.78 11.09 -19.68
CA TYR A 252 5.08 12.02 -20.57
C TYR A 252 6.00 12.61 -21.65
N GLU A 253 7.19 13.10 -21.26
CA GLU A 253 8.20 13.66 -22.20
C GLU A 253 8.62 12.64 -23.27
N SER A 254 8.69 11.35 -22.91
CA SER A 254 9.21 10.31 -23.80
C SER A 254 8.14 9.63 -24.66
N ALA A 255 6.95 9.41 -24.10
CA ALA A 255 5.89 8.61 -24.74
C ALA A 255 4.66 9.43 -25.15
N ASN A 256 4.61 10.72 -24.79
CA ASN A 256 3.46 11.61 -25.00
C ASN A 256 2.12 11.02 -24.50
N CYS A 257 2.19 10.19 -23.46
CA CYS A 257 1.06 9.50 -22.86
C CYS A 257 1.23 9.40 -21.34
N SER A 258 0.21 8.89 -20.66
CA SER A 258 0.21 8.72 -19.20
C SER A 258 -0.29 7.32 -18.86
N LEU A 259 0.32 6.68 -17.86
CA LEU A 259 -0.17 5.41 -17.35
C LEU A 259 -1.44 5.61 -16.51
N PRO A 260 -2.30 4.58 -16.34
CA PRO A 260 -3.60 4.72 -15.67
C PRO A 260 -3.55 5.29 -14.26
N TYR A 261 -2.46 5.04 -13.53
CA TYR A 261 -2.24 5.50 -12.16
C TYR A 261 -1.54 6.86 -12.07
N MET A 262 -1.17 7.46 -13.20
CA MET A 262 -0.58 8.80 -13.24
C MET A 262 -1.72 9.81 -13.27
N SER A 263 -1.97 10.47 -12.13
CA SER A 263 -2.91 11.59 -12.10
C SER A 263 -2.36 12.76 -12.92
N ARG A 264 -3.06 13.16 -13.98
CA ARG A 264 -2.92 14.51 -14.53
C ARG A 264 -3.63 15.47 -13.59
N LYS A 265 -2.96 15.96 -12.54
CA LYS A 265 -3.38 17.25 -12.01
C LYS A 265 -3.10 18.27 -13.12
N SER A 266 -4.17 18.82 -13.70
CA SER A 266 -4.19 19.72 -14.86
C SER A 266 -3.53 21.09 -14.63
N SER A 267 -2.63 21.22 -13.67
CA SER A 267 -2.00 22.48 -13.27
C SER A 267 -0.46 22.45 -13.24
N ILE A 268 0.18 21.37 -13.72
CA ILE A 268 1.65 21.31 -13.83
C ILE A 268 2.05 21.16 -15.30
N LEU A 269 1.72 22.16 -16.10
CA LEU A 269 2.59 22.59 -17.17
C LEU A 269 3.05 24.00 -16.81
N PRO A 270 4.24 24.17 -16.20
CA PRO A 270 4.92 25.44 -16.30
C PRO A 270 5.32 25.59 -17.77
N SER A 271 4.65 26.50 -18.47
CA SER A 271 5.22 27.16 -19.63
C SER A 271 6.52 27.83 -19.18
N GLY A 272 7.65 27.27 -19.61
CA GLY A 272 8.92 27.98 -19.65
C GLY A 272 9.80 27.94 -18.38
N SER A 273 11.08 27.67 -18.67
CA SER A 273 12.29 28.05 -17.93
C SER A 273 12.60 27.42 -16.55
N GLY A 274 13.65 26.60 -16.55
CA GLY A 274 14.61 26.49 -15.44
C GLY A 274 14.54 25.21 -14.62
N PHE A 275 15.28 24.17 -15.01
CA PHE A 275 15.57 23.04 -14.12
C PHE A 275 17.08 22.85 -13.96
N PRO A 276 17.60 22.77 -12.72
CA PRO A 276 18.92 22.23 -12.47
C PRO A 276 18.92 20.71 -12.67
N SER A 277 20.02 20.21 -13.22
CA SER A 277 20.28 18.79 -13.48
C SER A 277 20.39 17.98 -12.18
N LEU A 278 19.66 16.86 -12.10
CA LEU A 278 19.89 15.85 -11.07
C LEU A 278 21.11 15.00 -11.48
N GLY A 279 22.19 15.11 -10.71
CA GLY A 279 23.39 14.30 -10.82
C GLY A 279 23.20 12.84 -10.38
N PRO A 280 24.24 11.98 -10.55
CA PRO A 280 24.11 10.53 -10.47
C PRO A 280 23.87 10.02 -9.04
N VAL A 281 23.02 9.00 -8.94
CA VAL A 281 22.65 8.29 -7.71
C VAL A 281 23.80 7.39 -7.25
N SER A 282 24.49 7.78 -6.17
CA SER A 282 25.47 6.92 -5.50
C SER A 282 24.83 6.05 -4.42
N ARG A 283 25.25 4.78 -4.39
CA ARG A 283 24.88 3.72 -3.41
C ARG A 283 24.96 4.22 -1.97
N VAL A 284 23.93 3.88 -1.17
CA VAL A 284 23.99 3.99 0.29
C VAL A 284 24.35 2.62 0.87
N MET A 285 25.52 2.56 1.50
CA MET A 285 25.92 1.46 2.40
C MET A 285 25.14 1.59 3.71
N SER A 286 24.49 0.51 4.13
CA SER A 286 23.91 0.35 5.47
C SER A 286 24.97 -0.14 6.46
N HIS A 287 25.17 0.58 7.56
CA HIS A 287 25.83 0.09 8.78
C HIS A 287 24.82 0.11 9.94
N PRO A 288 24.96 -0.79 10.94
CA PRO A 288 23.93 -1.05 11.92
C PRO A 288 23.88 0.04 12.99
N VAL A 289 22.68 0.47 13.36
CA VAL A 289 22.45 1.37 14.51
C VAL A 289 21.61 0.62 15.54
N THR A 290 22.19 0.43 16.73
CA THR A 290 21.55 -0.09 17.94
C THR A 290 20.48 0.88 18.44
N THR A 291 19.28 0.37 18.77
CA THR A 291 18.18 1.17 19.35
C THR A 291 17.53 0.42 20.52
N ARG A 292 17.25 1.13 21.64
CA ARG A 292 16.32 0.71 22.70
C ARG A 292 15.59 1.91 23.30
N GLY A 293 14.26 1.76 23.39
CA GLY A 293 13.30 2.78 23.83
C GLY A 293 12.45 3.20 22.64
N VAL A 294 11.32 2.53 22.42
CA VAL A 294 10.52 2.66 21.20
C VAL A 294 9.04 2.64 21.60
N GLN A 295 8.29 3.66 21.19
CA GLN A 295 6.83 3.58 21.11
C GLN A 295 6.49 2.87 19.80
N SER A 296 5.72 1.78 19.90
CA SER A 296 5.38 0.95 18.74
C SER A 296 3.88 0.92 18.50
N ILE A 297 3.48 0.99 17.24
CA ILE A 297 2.11 0.71 16.81
C ILE A 297 2.08 -0.75 16.34
N GLU A 298 1.17 -1.54 16.89
CA GLU A 298 0.98 -2.94 16.50
C GLU A 298 -0.14 -3.06 15.46
N LEU A 299 0.13 -3.71 14.33
CA LEU A 299 -0.85 -4.07 13.33
C LEU A 299 -0.98 -5.58 13.24
N TRP A 300 -2.20 -6.08 13.31
CA TRP A 300 -2.44 -7.50 13.16
C TRP A 300 -3.25 -7.78 11.90
N LEU A 301 -2.62 -8.45 10.94
CA LEU A 301 -3.18 -8.68 9.63
C LEU A 301 -3.30 -10.17 9.39
N LYS A 302 -4.50 -10.63 9.05
CA LYS A 302 -4.77 -12.04 8.79
C LYS A 302 -5.41 -12.21 7.42
N SER A 303 -4.83 -13.09 6.63
CA SER A 303 -5.43 -13.55 5.39
C SER A 303 -5.97 -14.98 5.53
N ARG A 304 -7.08 -15.28 4.86
CA ARG A 304 -7.55 -16.66 4.65
C ARG A 304 -7.19 -17.18 3.25
N PRO A 305 -6.85 -18.46 3.12
CA PRO A 305 -6.93 -19.13 1.82
C PRO A 305 -8.41 -19.34 1.45
N HIS A 306 -8.67 -19.48 0.14
CA HIS A 306 -9.95 -19.94 -0.38
C HIS A 306 -10.26 -21.37 0.05
#